data_AF-A0A0G1MPE3-F1
#
_entry.id   AF-A0A0G1MPE3-F1
#
_cell.length_a   1.000
_cell.length_b   1.000
_cell.length_c   1.000
_cell.angle_alpha   90.00
_cell.angle_beta   90.00
_cell.angle_gamma   90.00
#
_symmetry.space_group_name_H-M   'P 1'
#
loop_
_entity.id
_entity.type
_entity.pdbx_description
1 polymer ?
#
loop_
_entity_poly.entity_id
_entity_poly.type
_entity_poly.pdbx_seq_one_letter_code
_entity_poly.pdbx_strand_id
1 'polypeptide(L)'
;MLSDSEIRRIRSHPLFQFLVLANGKLHFSTWKILPAQIEAIEYVGKKKLVPRRELAKHLGFDFEAHPEGTREHNRLKTRFYNIVSPLLSLILVGEKKTTNVSYALSYDKFRDRMNLLRKSAEYHLRG
;
A
#
# COMPACT_ATOMS: atom_id res chain seq x y z
N MET A 1 6.67 -23.09 1.83
CA MET A 1 5.64 -23.01 0.78
C MET A 1 4.33 -22.69 1.47
N LEU A 2 3.43 -21.93 0.83
CA LEU A 2 2.07 -21.75 1.38
C LEU A 2 1.34 -23.10 1.33
N SER A 3 0.54 -23.37 2.35
CA SER A 3 -0.34 -24.52 2.39
C SER A 3 -1.53 -24.37 1.43
N ASP A 4 -2.14 -25.48 1.03
CA ASP A 4 -3.30 -25.47 0.12
C ASP A 4 -4.52 -24.74 0.71
N SER A 5 -4.64 -24.70 2.04
CA SER A 5 -5.67 -23.95 2.76
C SER A 5 -5.42 -22.44 2.69
N GLU A 6 -4.16 -21.99 2.83
CA GLU A 6 -3.79 -20.58 2.66
C GLU A 6 -4.01 -20.10 1.23
N ILE A 7 -3.64 -20.90 0.23
CA ILE A 7 -3.87 -20.60 -1.18
C ILE A 7 -5.37 -20.43 -1.45
N ARG A 8 -6.20 -21.33 -0.93
CA ARG A 8 -7.67 -21.22 -1.05
C ARG A 8 -8.20 -19.95 -0.41
N ARG A 9 -7.75 -19.63 0.81
CA ARG A 9 -8.15 -18.41 1.54
C ARG A 9 -7.81 -17.15 0.75
N ILE A 10 -6.61 -17.08 0.18
CA ILE A 10 -6.16 -15.94 -0.64
C ILE A 10 -7.01 -15.82 -1.90
N ARG A 11 -7.29 -16.94 -2.60
CA ARG A 11 -8.12 -16.94 -3.82
C ARG A 11 -9.55 -16.47 -3.57
N SER A 12 -10.11 -16.81 -2.41
CA SER A 12 -11.44 -16.35 -2.00
C SER A 12 -11.50 -14.91 -1.52
N HIS A 13 -10.35 -14.23 -1.37
CA HIS A 13 -10.31 -12.88 -0.85
C HIS A 13 -10.91 -11.88 -1.85
N PRO A 14 -11.75 -10.90 -1.43
CA PRO A 14 -12.35 -9.91 -2.35
C PRO A 14 -11.32 -9.11 -3.15
N LEU A 15 -10.14 -8.90 -2.57
CA LEU A 15 -9.03 -8.19 -3.22
C LEU A 15 -8.22 -9.06 -4.20
N PHE A 16 -8.46 -10.38 -4.26
CA PHE A 16 -7.63 -11.30 -5.00
C PHE A 16 -7.54 -10.93 -6.49
N GLN A 17 -8.67 -10.70 -7.15
CA GLN A 17 -8.68 -10.32 -8.57
C GLN A 17 -7.92 -9.01 -8.82
N PHE A 18 -8.08 -8.02 -7.94
CA PHE A 18 -7.33 -6.76 -8.02
C PHE A 18 -5.82 -6.97 -7.84
N LEU A 19 -5.42 -7.85 -6.91
CA LEU A 19 -4.03 -8.20 -6.68
C LEU A 19 -3.42 -8.95 -7.87
N VAL A 20 -4.17 -9.84 -8.51
CA VAL A 20 -3.75 -10.49 -9.75
C VAL A 20 -3.52 -9.47 -10.85
N LEU A 21 -4.47 -8.55 -11.05
CA LEU A 21 -4.33 -7.48 -12.05
C LEU A 21 -3.14 -6.56 -11.75
N ALA A 22 -2.96 -6.18 -10.48
CA ALA A 22 -1.88 -5.31 -10.01
C ALA A 22 -0.48 -5.93 -10.20
N ASN A 23 -0.35 -7.24 -10.00
CA ASN A 23 0.91 -7.96 -10.14
C ASN A 23 1.11 -8.57 -11.55
N GLY A 24 0.11 -8.51 -12.43
CA GLY A 24 0.14 -9.14 -13.75
C GLY A 24 0.05 -10.67 -13.69
N LYS A 25 1.05 -11.37 -14.25
CA LYS A 25 1.08 -12.84 -14.22
C LYS A 25 1.41 -13.35 -12.81
N LEU A 26 0.57 -14.26 -12.29
CA LEU A 26 0.82 -14.94 -11.03
C LEU A 26 1.96 -15.97 -11.17
N HIS A 27 3.19 -15.53 -10.96
CA HIS A 27 4.33 -16.42 -10.82
C HIS A 27 4.43 -16.97 -9.39
N PHE A 28 5.20 -18.04 -9.17
CA PHE A 28 5.40 -18.63 -7.84
C PHE A 28 5.94 -17.64 -6.80
N SER A 29 6.75 -16.67 -7.24
CA SER A 29 7.24 -15.56 -6.41
C SER A 29 6.12 -14.63 -5.96
N THR A 30 5.10 -14.41 -6.80
CA THR A 30 3.94 -13.56 -6.51
C THR A 30 3.08 -14.16 -5.41
N TRP A 31 2.87 -15.47 -5.41
CA TRP A 31 2.11 -16.16 -4.35
C TRP A 31 2.68 -15.92 -2.95
N LYS A 32 4.00 -15.78 -2.82
CA LYS A 32 4.65 -15.53 -1.53
C LYS A 32 4.38 -14.13 -0.96
N ILE A 33 4.08 -13.15 -1.83
CA ILE A 33 3.88 -11.76 -1.42
C ILE A 33 2.40 -11.38 -1.29
N LEU A 34 1.47 -12.14 -1.90
CA LEU A 34 0.04 -11.89 -1.83
C LEU A 34 -0.53 -11.76 -0.40
N PRO A 35 -0.14 -12.59 0.58
CA PRO A 35 -0.63 -12.41 1.96
C PRO A 35 -0.26 -11.05 2.55
N ALA A 36 1.00 -10.64 2.39
CA ALA A 36 1.49 -9.34 2.87
C ALA A 36 0.85 -8.17 2.12
N GLN A 37 0.49 -8.36 0.85
CA GLN A 37 -0.25 -7.35 0.07
C GLN A 37 -1.69 -7.19 0.56
N ILE A 38 -2.39 -8.28 0.88
CA ILE A 38 -3.73 -8.24 1.48
C ILE A 38 -3.67 -7.50 2.82
N GLU A 39 -2.73 -7.88 3.68
CA GLU A 39 -2.54 -7.25 5.00
C GLU A 39 -2.25 -5.74 4.86
N ALA A 40 -1.38 -5.36 3.94
CA ALA A 40 -1.07 -3.95 3.66
C ALA A 40 -2.32 -3.15 3.26
N ILE A 41 -3.16 -3.70 2.36
CA ILE A 41 -4.39 -3.03 1.92
C ILE A 41 -5.38 -2.91 3.07
N GLU A 42 -5.60 -3.97 3.85
CA GLU A 42 -6.52 -3.94 4.98
C GLU A 42 -6.07 -2.92 6.05
N TYR A 43 -4.77 -2.85 6.31
CA TYR A 43 -4.20 -1.89 7.25
C TYR A 43 -4.40 -0.44 6.77
N VAL A 44 -4.12 -0.17 5.50
CA VAL A 44 -4.35 1.15 4.88
C VAL A 44 -5.85 1.44 4.70
N GLY A 45 -6.73 0.44 4.64
CA GLY A 45 -8.17 0.60 4.61
C GLY A 45 -8.74 1.11 5.92
N LYS A 46 -8.24 0.56 7.03
CA LYS A 46 -8.65 0.99 8.38
C LYS A 46 -8.16 2.39 8.74
N LYS A 47 -7.12 2.90 8.07
CA LYS A 47 -6.49 4.19 8.36
C LYS A 47 -6.65 5.17 7.19
N LYS A 48 -7.11 6.41 7.45
CA LYS A 48 -7.27 7.41 6.37
C LYS A 48 -5.94 7.74 5.68
N LEU A 49 -4.83 7.77 6.40
CA LEU A 49 -3.48 7.98 5.87
C LEU A 49 -2.49 7.17 6.70
N VAL A 50 -1.56 6.47 6.04
CA VAL A 50 -0.51 5.71 6.71
C VAL A 50 0.85 6.15 6.19
N PRO A 51 1.79 6.62 7.06
CA PRO A 51 3.17 6.86 6.68
C PRO A 51 3.89 5.58 6.24
N ARG A 52 4.81 5.69 5.29
CA ARG A 52 5.64 4.55 4.83
C ARG A 52 6.28 3.78 5.98
N ARG A 53 6.85 4.48 6.96
CA ARG A 53 7.55 3.86 8.10
C ARG A 53 6.61 3.04 8.97
N GLU A 54 5.39 3.54 9.18
CA GLU A 54 4.36 2.85 9.97
C GLU A 54 3.88 1.58 9.26
N LEU A 55 3.61 1.68 7.94
CA LEU A 55 3.25 0.52 7.12
C LEU A 55 4.38 -0.52 7.09
N ALA A 56 5.63 -0.08 6.95
CA ALA A 56 6.79 -0.96 6.95
C ALA A 56 6.91 -1.72 8.28
N LYS A 57 6.82 -1.02 9.43
CA LYS A 57 6.84 -1.66 10.75
C LYS A 57 5.68 -2.64 10.93
N HIS A 58 4.47 -2.30 10.44
CA HIS A 58 3.33 -3.22 10.50
C HIS A 58 3.57 -4.52 9.72
N LEU A 59 4.19 -4.43 8.55
CA LEU A 59 4.55 -5.57 7.72
C LEU A 59 5.86 -6.28 8.16
N GLY A 60 6.42 -5.92 9.32
CA GLY A 60 7.64 -6.51 9.87
C GLY A 60 8.95 -6.03 9.23
N PHE A 61 8.93 -4.92 8.48
CA PHE A 61 10.12 -4.27 7.93
C PHE A 61 10.54 -3.10 8.81
N ASP A 62 11.54 -3.31 9.67
CA ASP A 62 12.12 -2.23 10.45
C ASP A 62 13.32 -1.61 9.73
N PHE A 63 13.09 -0.46 9.09
CA PHE A 63 14.16 0.30 8.43
C PHE A 63 15.11 0.98 9.42
N GLU A 64 14.68 1.20 10.67
CA GLU A 64 15.47 1.92 11.68
C GLU A 64 16.43 0.99 12.41
N ALA A 65 16.19 -0.33 12.36
CA ALA A 65 17.10 -1.35 12.86
C ALA A 65 18.43 -1.42 12.10
N HIS A 66 18.51 -0.83 10.90
CA HIS A 66 19.69 -0.86 10.05
C HIS A 66 20.04 0.53 9.52
N PRO A 67 21.30 0.99 9.66
CA PRO A 67 21.72 2.29 9.15
C PRO A 67 21.42 2.46 7.65
N GLU A 68 20.99 3.66 7.25
CA GLU A 68 20.72 3.98 5.84
C GLU A 68 21.97 3.75 4.99
N GLY A 69 21.78 3.24 3.78
CA GLY A 69 22.87 2.93 2.85
C GLY A 69 23.55 1.57 3.08
N THR A 70 23.29 0.88 4.19
CA THR A 70 23.80 -0.49 4.39
C THR A 70 23.15 -1.48 3.44
N ARG A 71 23.86 -2.58 3.14
CA ARG A 71 23.36 -3.66 2.29
C ARG A 71 22.03 -4.24 2.81
N GLU A 72 21.91 -4.40 4.13
CA GLU A 72 20.70 -4.97 4.75
C GLU A 72 19.53 -3.98 4.73
N HIS A 73 19.78 -2.69 4.97
CA HIS A 73 18.77 -1.64 4.80
C HIS A 73 18.21 -1.64 3.37
N ASN A 74 19.08 -1.67 2.36
CA ASN A 74 18.65 -1.69 0.95
C ASN A 74 17.88 -2.97 0.61
N ARG A 75 18.26 -4.12 1.16
CA ARG A 75 17.57 -5.39 0.96
C ARG A 75 16.16 -5.38 1.54
N LEU A 76 15.99 -4.88 2.77
CA LEU A 76 14.68 -4.74 3.40
C LEU A 76 13.79 -3.75 2.64
N LYS A 77 14.36 -2.63 2.22
CA LYS A 77 13.67 -1.62 1.41
C LYS A 77 13.16 -2.23 0.10
N THR A 78 14.00 -2.97 -0.63
CA THR A 78 13.58 -3.66 -1.87
C THR A 78 12.47 -4.68 -1.61
N ARG A 79 12.55 -5.46 -0.53
CA ARG A 79 11.49 -6.43 -0.17
C ARG A 79 10.16 -5.74 0.13
N PHE A 80 10.19 -4.64 0.88
CA PHE A 80 9.02 -3.82 1.15
C PHE A 80 8.40 -3.26 -0.15
N TYR A 81 9.23 -2.70 -1.04
CA TYR A 81 8.75 -2.15 -2.31
C TYR A 81 8.23 -3.22 -3.26
N ASN A 82 8.74 -4.46 -3.23
CA ASN A 82 8.17 -5.56 -4.00
C ASN A 82 6.73 -5.90 -3.57
N ILE A 83 6.38 -5.64 -2.30
CA ILE A 83 5.01 -5.83 -1.79
C ILE A 83 4.14 -4.64 -2.20
N VAL A 84 4.60 -3.40 -1.96
CA VAL A 84 3.76 -2.20 -2.06
C VAL A 84 3.70 -1.62 -3.48
N SER A 85 4.77 -1.74 -4.28
CA SER A 85 4.84 -1.13 -5.63
C SER A 85 3.75 -1.59 -6.59
N PRO A 86 3.38 -2.89 -6.65
CA PRO A 86 2.25 -3.34 -7.47
C PRO A 86 0.92 -2.70 -7.03
N LEU A 87 0.79 -2.33 -5.76
CA LEU A 87 -0.42 -1.77 -5.17
C LEU A 87 -0.58 -0.26 -5.41
N LEU A 88 0.40 0.41 -6.03
CA LEU A 88 0.35 1.86 -6.26
C LEU A 88 -0.85 2.29 -7.11
N SER A 89 -1.36 1.41 -7.98
CA SER A 89 -2.60 1.65 -8.73
C SER A 89 -3.85 1.63 -7.84
N LEU A 90 -3.79 0.91 -6.71
CA LEU A 90 -4.88 0.75 -5.74
C LEU A 90 -4.77 1.75 -4.58
N ILE A 91 -3.56 2.25 -4.32
CA ILE A 91 -3.20 3.09 -3.19
C ILE A 91 -2.63 4.42 -3.70
N LEU A 92 -3.35 5.51 -3.47
CA LEU A 92 -2.85 6.87 -3.65
C LEU A 92 -1.64 7.12 -2.75
N VAL A 93 -0.58 7.62 -3.37
CA VAL A 93 0.64 8.03 -2.70
C VAL A 93 0.72 9.55 -2.67
N GLY A 94 0.88 10.13 -1.49
CA GLY A 94 1.10 11.56 -1.30
C GLY A 94 2.42 11.84 -0.62
N GLU A 95 3.29 12.62 -1.26
CA GLU A 95 4.55 13.09 -0.67
C GLU A 95 4.35 14.47 0.00
N LYS A 96 4.73 14.60 1.28
CA LYS A 96 4.91 15.92 1.92
C LYS A 96 6.30 16.45 1.61
N LYS A 97 6.43 17.79 1.50
CA LYS A 97 7.68 18.54 1.18
C LYS A 97 8.94 18.16 1.99
N THR A 98 8.80 17.40 3.08
CA THR A 98 9.89 16.95 3.97
C THR A 98 10.12 15.42 3.94
N THR A 99 9.95 14.76 2.79
CA THR A 99 10.20 13.30 2.58
C THR A 99 9.32 12.35 3.40
N ASN A 100 8.07 12.73 3.66
CA ASN A 100 7.07 11.82 4.23
C ASN A 100 6.11 11.34 3.14
N VAL A 101 6.21 10.05 2.80
CA VAL A 101 5.33 9.37 1.83
C VAL A 101 4.16 8.76 2.59
N SER A 102 2.94 9.15 2.20
CA SER A 102 1.68 8.68 2.78
C SER A 102 0.89 7.85 1.78
N TYR A 103 0.25 6.78 2.26
CA TYR A 103 -0.52 5.83 1.47
C TYR A 103 -2.01 5.89 1.84
N ALA A 104 -2.91 5.91 0.85
CA ALA A 104 -4.36 5.97 1.04
C ALA A 104 -5.09 5.19 -0.07
N LEU A 105 -6.10 4.36 0.23
CA LEU A 105 -6.89 3.66 -0.81
C LEU A 105 -7.62 4.59 -1.80
N SER A 106 -7.65 4.22 -3.08
CA SER A 106 -8.09 5.03 -4.23
C SER A 106 -9.62 5.05 -4.48
N TYR A 107 -10.02 5.75 -5.57
CA TYR A 107 -11.33 6.27 -6.00
C TYR A 107 -12.19 6.97 -4.95
N ASP A 108 -12.54 6.32 -3.85
CA ASP A 108 -13.41 6.92 -2.82
C ASP A 108 -12.71 8.07 -2.10
N LYS A 109 -11.42 7.93 -1.76
CA LYS A 109 -10.65 9.05 -1.19
C LYS A 109 -10.37 10.15 -2.22
N PHE A 110 -10.27 9.82 -3.50
CA PHE A 110 -10.16 10.82 -4.56
C PHE A 110 -11.47 11.61 -4.68
N ARG A 111 -12.61 10.91 -4.71
CA ARG A 111 -13.96 11.49 -4.71
C ARG A 111 -14.20 12.36 -3.49
N ASP A 112 -13.80 11.91 -2.31
CA ASP A 112 -13.88 12.70 -1.07
C ASP A 112 -13.04 13.97 -1.13
N ARG A 113 -11.80 13.87 -1.65
CA ARG A 113 -10.95 15.04 -1.85
C ARG A 113 -11.50 16.01 -2.88
N MET A 114 -12.03 15.51 -3.99
CA MET A 114 -12.70 16.34 -5.00
C MET A 114 -13.95 17.03 -4.43
N ASN A 115 -14.71 16.34 -3.60
CA ASN A 115 -15.87 16.92 -2.89
C ASN A 115 -15.45 18.02 -1.92
N LEU A 116 -14.38 17.81 -1.14
CA LEU A 116 -13.81 18.83 -0.25
C LEU A 116 -13.29 20.04 -1.03
N LEU A 117 -12.59 19.79 -2.14
CA LEU A 117 -12.09 20.84 -3.02
C LEU A 117 -13.23 21.67 -3.58
N ARG A 118 -14.32 21.02 -4.04
CA ARG A 118 -15.52 21.70 -4.56
C ARG A 118 -16.17 22.59 -3.50
N LYS A 119 -16.36 22.08 -2.27
CA LYS A 119 -16.94 22.87 -1.17
C LYS A 119 -16.06 24.06 -0.77
N SER A 120 -14.75 23.85 -0.72
CA SER A 120 -13.79 24.92 -0.41
C SER A 120 -13.75 25.97 -1.54
N ALA A 121 -13.79 25.54 -2.80
CA ALA A 121 -13.88 26.43 -3.94
C ALA A 121 -15.20 27.21 -3.95
N GLU A 122 -16.34 26.59 -3.63
CA GLU A 122 -17.62 27.30 -3.48
C GLU A 122 -17.52 28.39 -2.40
N TYR A 123 -16.92 28.10 -1.25
CA TYR A 123 -16.72 29.08 -0.18
C TYR A 123 -15.79 30.25 -0.57
N HIS A 124 -14.71 29.98 -1.30
CA HIS A 124 -13.72 31.00 -1.64
C HIS A 124 -13.97 31.72 -2.97
N LEU A 125 -14.72 31.12 -3.91
CA LEU A 125 -15.02 31.70 -5.23
C LEU A 125 -16.41 32.34 -5.31
N ARG A 126 -17.35 31.97 -4.41
CA ARG A 126 -18.67 32.61 -4.31
C ARG A 126 -18.80 33.55 -3.12
N GLY A 127 -17.68 34.12 -2.65
CA GLY A 127 -17.71 35.24 -1.72
C GLY A 127 -18.69 36.31 -2.20
#